data_AF-A0A6I0JXW9-F1
#
_entry.id   AF-A0A6I0JXW9-F1
#
_cell.length_a   1.000
_cell.length_b   1.000
_cell.length_c   1.000
_cell.angle_alpha   90.00
_cell.angle_beta   90.00
_cell.angle_gamma   90.00
#
_symmetry.space_group_name_H-M   'P 1'
#
loop_
_entity.id
_entity.type
_entity.pdbx_description
1 polymer ?
#
loop_
_entity_poly.entity_id
_entity_poly.type
_entity_poly.pdbx_seq_one_letter_code
_entity_poly.pdbx_strand_id
1 'polypeptide(L)' 'MKQIVIGDKPLMQISEEDILQVAVIQGCCAHPDYWNYPTLTEYDNTMFRDSVWCSYKSTRKEDN' A
#
# COMPACT_ATOMS: atom_id res chain seq x y z
N MET A 1 -17.62 7.22 0.98
CA MET A 1 -16.41 6.54 1.50
C MET A 1 -16.46 5.10 1.01
N LYS A 2 -15.47 4.60 0.25
CA LYS A 2 -15.44 3.19 -0.18
C LYS A 2 -14.78 2.37 0.92
N GLN A 3 -15.46 1.34 1.42
CA GLN A 3 -14.90 0.40 2.39
C GLN A 3 -14.28 -0.77 1.62
N ILE A 4 -13.00 -1.06 1.86
CA ILE A 4 -12.33 -2.28 1.40
C ILE A 4 -12.07 -3.15 2.62
N VAL A 5 -12.37 -4.43 2.49
CA VAL A 5 -12.07 -5.45 3.51
C VAL A 5 -10.88 -6.26 2.99
N ILE A 6 -9.79 -6.33 3.76
CA ILE A 6 -8.62 -7.17 3.44
C ILE A 6 -8.53 -8.28 4.48
N GLY A 7 -8.92 -9.49 4.09
CA GLY A 7 -8.90 -10.64 4.97
C GLY A 7 -9.63 -10.39 6.30
N ASP A 8 -9.23 -11.14 7.33
CA ASP A 8 -9.76 -11.04 8.69
C ASP A 8 -8.62 -10.76 9.70
N LYS A 9 -7.67 -9.91 9.29
CA LYS A 9 -6.51 -9.57 10.12
C LYS A 9 -6.84 -8.39 11.04
N PRO A 10 -6.45 -8.45 12.33
CA PRO A 10 -6.53 -7.28 13.20
C PRO A 10 -5.57 -6.18 12.71
N LEU A 11 -5.88 -4.91 13.01
CA LEU A 11 -5.11 -3.73 12.57
C LEU A 11 -3.60 -3.88 12.82
N MET A 12 -3.22 -4.40 13.98
CA MET A 12 -1.82 -4.61 14.40
C MET A 12 -1.08 -5.70 13.59
N GLN A 13 -1.79 -6.50 12.80
CA GLN A 13 -1.24 -7.55 11.94
C GLN A 13 -1.29 -7.19 10.45
N ILE A 14 -1.83 -6.02 10.11
CA ILE A 14 -1.72 -5.52 8.75
C ILE A 14 -0.22 -5.42 8.41
N SER A 15 0.16 -6.00 7.29
CA SER A 15 1.52 -5.93 6.78
C SER A 15 1.68 -4.81 5.76
N GLU A 16 2.93 -4.49 5.48
CA GLU A 16 3.37 -3.67 4.35
C GLU A 16 2.73 -4.08 3.01
N GLU A 17 2.72 -5.39 2.72
CA GLU A 17 2.17 -5.96 1.50
C GLU A 17 0.65 -5.78 1.41
N ASP A 18 -0.06 -5.93 2.54
CA ASP A 18 -1.50 -5.76 2.61
C ASP A 18 -1.89 -4.32 2.19
N ILE A 19 -1.16 -3.30 2.69
CA ILE A 19 -1.44 -1.89 2.37
C ILE A 19 -1.08 -1.54 0.93
N LEU A 20 0.04 -2.06 0.42
CA LEU A 20 0.41 -1.87 -0.99
C LEU A 20 -0.68 -2.40 -1.93
N GLN A 21 -1.27 -3.55 -1.61
CA GLN A 21 -2.40 -4.09 -2.39
C GLN A 21 -3.61 -3.14 -2.37
N VAL A 22 -3.93 -2.51 -1.22
CA VAL A 22 -5.00 -1.49 -1.17
C VAL A 22 -4.69 -0.33 -2.09
N ALA A 23 -3.47 0.20 -2.04
CA ALA A 23 -3.06 1.33 -2.85
C ALA A 23 -3.23 1.02 -4.35
N VAL A 24 -2.93 -0.20 -4.75
CA VAL A 24 -3.15 -0.67 -6.13
C VAL A 24 -4.64 -0.83 -6.45
N ILE A 25 -5.41 -1.51 -5.60
CA ILE A 25 -6.86 -1.74 -5.80
C ILE A 25 -7.64 -0.43 -5.88
N GLN A 26 -7.28 0.56 -5.06
CA GLN A 26 -7.91 1.87 -5.05
C GLN A 26 -7.44 2.80 -6.18
N GLY A 27 -6.41 2.39 -6.94
CA GLY A 27 -5.81 3.25 -7.96
C GLY A 27 -5.05 4.44 -7.39
N CYS A 28 -4.54 4.32 -6.16
CA CYS A 28 -3.65 5.33 -5.57
C CYS A 28 -2.25 5.29 -6.20
N CYS A 29 -1.90 4.22 -6.93
CA CYS A 29 -0.65 4.12 -7.67
C CYS A 29 -0.84 4.33 -9.18
N ALA A 30 0.25 4.64 -9.87
CA ALA A 30 0.27 4.68 -11.33
C ALA A 30 0.00 3.28 -11.91
N HIS A 31 -0.54 3.26 -13.14
CA HIS A 31 -1.00 2.01 -13.75
C HIS A 31 0.16 1.01 -13.95
N PRO A 32 0.03 -0.24 -13.50
CA PRO A 32 1.09 -1.26 -13.58
C PRO A 32 1.57 -1.59 -15.01
N ASP A 33 0.81 -1.21 -16.04
CA ASP A 33 1.25 -1.39 -17.43
C ASP A 33 2.47 -0.54 -17.76
N TYR A 34 2.53 0.69 -17.24
CA TYR A 34 3.59 1.66 -17.55
C TYR A 34 4.60 1.86 -16.42
N TRP A 35 4.21 1.51 -15.19
CA TRP A 35 5.01 1.71 -13.99
C TRP A 35 5.32 0.38 -13.30
N ASN A 36 6.46 0.32 -12.60
CA ASN A 36 6.83 -0.82 -11.76
C ASN A 36 5.90 -0.88 -10.54
N TYR A 37 5.73 -2.09 -9.99
CA TYR A 37 4.94 -2.26 -8.77
C TYR A 37 5.48 -1.35 -7.66
N PRO A 38 4.62 -0.62 -6.92
CA PRO A 38 5.08 0.30 -5.90
C PRO A 38 5.91 -0.41 -4.84
N THR A 39 7.04 0.19 -4.48
CA THR A 39 7.92 -0.25 -3.41
C THR A 39 7.76 0.70 -2.23
N LEU A 40 7.57 0.16 -1.03
CA LEU A 40 7.49 0.98 0.18
C LEU A 40 8.80 1.69 0.47
N THR A 41 8.68 2.93 0.93
CA THR A 41 9.79 3.74 1.44
C THR A 41 9.68 3.92 2.94
N GLU A 42 8.46 4.03 3.46
CA GLU A 42 8.19 4.16 4.89
C GLU A 42 6.90 3.41 5.25
N TYR A 43 6.91 2.81 6.43
CA TYR A 43 5.78 2.08 6.98
C TYR A 43 5.78 2.22 8.50
N ASP A 44 4.62 2.50 9.07
CA ASP A 44 4.43 2.57 10.53
C ASP A 44 3.03 2.07 10.88
N ASN A 45 3.04 0.95 11.58
CA ASN A 45 1.91 0.32 12.22
C ASN A 45 2.22 0.14 13.71
N THR A 46 2.45 1.25 14.40
CA THR A 46 2.67 1.25 15.85
C THR A 46 1.38 0.90 16.61
N MET A 47 1.49 0.04 17.62
CA MET A 47 0.38 -0.48 18.44
C MET A 47 -0.49 0.58 19.14
N PHE A 48 -0.08 1.85 19.13
CA PHE A 48 -0.80 2.95 19.78
C PHE A 48 -1.66 3.77 18.83
N ARG A 49 -1.66 3.44 17.52
CA ARG A 49 -2.44 4.16 16.51
C ARG A 49 -3.59 3.31 15.98
N ASP A 50 -4.71 3.96 15.82
CA ASP A 50 -5.95 3.51 15.17
C ASP A 50 -5.89 3.66 13.64
N SER A 51 -4.70 3.97 13.11
CA SER A 51 -4.41 4.14 11.70
C SER A 51 -3.05 3.52 11.36
N VAL A 52 -2.94 3.00 10.14
CA VAL A 52 -1.66 2.59 9.55
C VAL A 52 -1.34 3.54 8.42
N TRP A 53 -0.10 4.00 8.34
CA TRP A 53 0.35 4.85 7.24
C TRP A 53 1.54 4.24 6.54
N CYS A 54 1.64 4.54 5.25
CA CYS A 54 2.75 4.13 4.43
C CYS A 54 3.08 5.20 3.39
N SER A 55 4.35 5.28 3.03
CA SER A 55 4.84 6.01 1.86
C SER A 55 5.40 5.01 0.88
N TYR A 56 5.07 5.13 -0.40
CA TYR A 56 5.63 4.28 -1.45
C TYR A 56 6.10 5.11 -2.63
N LYS A 57 7.02 4.53 -3.39
CA LYS A 57 7.46 5.05 -4.68
C LYS A 57 7.19 4.01 -5.76
N SER A 58 6.97 4.49 -6.96
CA SER A 58 6.93 3.68 -8.17
C SER A 58 7.74 4.42 -9.23
N THR A 59 8.48 3.68 -10.05
CA THR A 59 9.25 4.23 -11.18
C THR A 59 8.63 3.75 -12.49
N ARG A 60 8.81 4.51 -13.58
CA ARG A 60 8.39 4.03 -14.90
C ARG A 60 9.24 2.83 -15.27
N LYS A 61 8.67 1.91 -16.05
CA LYS A 61 9.44 0.78 -16.58
C LYS A 61 10.56 1.23 -17.52
N GLU A 62 10.37 2.37 -18.20
CA GLU A 62 11.34 2.96 -19.12
C GLU A 62 12.54 3.63 -18.41
N ASP A 63 12.43 3.91 -17.11
CA ASP A 63 13.51 4.52 -16.32
C ASP A 63 14.47 3.47 -15.73
N ASN A 64 14.26 2.18 -16.03
CA ASN A 64 15.08 1.02 -15.61
C ASN A 64 15.81 0.40 -16.81
#